data_AF-A0A250FJ51-F1
#
_entry.id   AF-A0A250FJ51-F1
#
_cell.length_a   1.000
_cell.length_b   1.000
_cell.length_c   1.000
_cell.angle_alpha   90.00
_cell.angle_beta   90.00
_cell.angle_gamma   90.00
#
_symmetry.space_group_name_H-M   'P 1'
#
loop_
_entity.id
_entity.type
_entity.pdbx_description
1 polymer ?
#
loop_
_entity_poly.entity_id
_entity_poly.type
_entity_poly.pdbx_seq_one_letter_code
_entity_poly.pdbx_strand_id
1 'polypeptide(L)'
;MMDFLKNLQNMMGGSAEDMQKQMEQMQQQMQQQMQQMDAMNSANEKRGWQPDEGVYYAKGEYDNAVEYNNEIVCITNGCTDEMAEMNDAMDDNDFNRAEEVRLQWIEDLVTFKEEVRNLGAYKGDTSLLEAAIKFFDNYDALMKDGYKTLIQMRLKGLRGTPEEQAQLKKNNAFIVKTAEDFNRVSDEFIERYEDEDDDDDDDE
;
A
#
# COMPACT_ATOMS: atom_id res chain seq x y z
N MET A 1 -32.39 43.63 38.10
CA MET A 1 -32.83 42.84 36.91
C MET A 1 -31.87 43.00 35.72
N MET A 2 -31.34 44.21 35.45
CA MET A 2 -30.33 44.44 34.40
C MET A 2 -28.96 43.80 34.66
N ASP A 3 -28.50 43.72 35.92
CA ASP A 3 -27.20 43.09 36.23
C ASP A 3 -27.24 41.55 36.17
N PHE A 4 -28.41 40.95 36.39
CA PHE A 4 -28.60 39.50 36.25
C PHE A 4 -28.58 39.07 34.78
N LEU A 5 -29.15 39.89 33.89
CA LEU A 5 -29.13 39.64 32.44
C LEU A 5 -27.73 39.85 31.83
N LYS A 6 -26.94 40.81 32.32
CA LYS A 6 -25.53 40.98 31.91
C LYS A 6 -24.64 39.81 32.34
N ASN A 7 -24.84 39.28 33.55
CA ASN A 7 -24.11 38.09 34.00
C ASN A 7 -24.53 36.82 33.26
N LEU A 8 -25.80 36.71 32.84
CA LEU A 8 -26.27 35.59 32.01
C LEU A 8 -25.72 35.67 30.58
N GLN A 9 -25.59 36.87 30.01
CA GLN A 9 -25.04 37.10 28.67
C GLN A 9 -23.52 36.84 28.63
N ASN A 10 -22.80 37.17 29.71
CA ASN A 10 -21.38 36.81 29.89
C ASN A 10 -21.15 35.31 30.17
N MET A 11 -22.19 34.55 30.56
CA MET A 11 -22.10 33.10 30.78
C MET A 11 -22.49 32.26 29.54
N MET A 12 -23.07 32.86 28.50
CA MET A 12 -23.69 32.14 27.37
C MET A 12 -23.37 32.72 25.97
N GLY A 13 -22.26 33.44 25.78
CA GLY A 13 -21.91 33.91 24.45
C GLY A 13 -20.63 34.72 24.37
N GLY A 14 -19.52 34.07 24.00
CA GLY A 14 -18.44 34.78 23.31
C GLY A 14 -18.98 35.42 22.03
N SER A 15 -18.38 36.53 21.61
CA SER A 15 -18.74 37.16 20.33
C SER A 15 -18.57 36.16 19.17
N ALA A 16 -19.19 36.40 18.01
CA ALA A 16 -19.03 35.54 16.85
C ALA A 16 -17.54 35.33 16.47
N GLU A 17 -16.70 36.35 16.72
CA GLU A 17 -15.24 36.26 16.56
C GLU A 17 -14.58 35.33 17.59
N ASP A 18 -15.07 35.30 18.83
CA ASP A 18 -14.55 34.40 19.87
C ASP A 18 -14.92 32.94 19.56
N MET A 19 -16.13 32.69 19.06
CA MET A 19 -16.53 31.35 18.59
C MET A 19 -15.72 30.91 17.36
N GLN A 20 -15.42 31.82 16.43
CA GLN A 20 -14.59 31.51 15.28
C GLN A 20 -13.15 31.16 15.70
N LYS A 21 -12.54 31.96 16.57
CA LYS A 21 -11.21 31.66 17.14
C LYS A 21 -11.20 30.35 17.91
N GLN A 22 -12.27 30.04 18.64
CA GLN A 22 -12.40 28.78 19.36
C GLN A 22 -12.51 27.58 18.42
N MET A 23 -13.22 27.71 17.28
CA MET A 23 -13.27 26.67 16.25
C MET A 23 -11.92 26.48 15.54
N GLU A 24 -11.22 27.56 15.20
CA GLU A 24 -9.88 27.50 14.61
C GLU A 24 -8.87 26.83 15.57
N GLN A 25 -8.92 27.18 16.85
CA GLN A 25 -8.09 26.52 17.88
C GLN A 25 -8.43 25.04 18.02
N MET A 26 -9.72 24.68 17.99
CA MET A 26 -10.14 23.28 18.05
C MET A 26 -9.70 22.49 16.82
N GLN A 27 -9.76 23.08 15.62
CA GLN A 27 -9.24 22.46 14.40
C GLN A 27 -7.72 22.28 14.45
N GLN A 28 -6.97 23.29 14.90
CA GLN A 28 -5.52 23.19 15.07
C GLN A 28 -5.15 22.14 16.12
N GLN A 29 -5.89 22.08 17.23
CA GLN A 29 -5.67 21.06 18.26
C GLN A 29 -5.96 19.65 17.73
N MET A 30 -7.04 19.47 16.96
CA MET A 30 -7.31 18.18 16.31
C MET A 30 -6.23 17.81 15.29
N GLN A 31 -5.74 18.75 14.48
CA GLN A 31 -4.62 18.51 13.56
C GLN A 31 -3.35 18.11 14.30
N GLN A 32 -3.00 18.82 15.38
CA GLN A 32 -1.84 18.46 16.20
C GLN A 32 -2.00 17.09 16.87
N GLN A 33 -3.21 16.76 17.32
CA GLN A 33 -3.50 15.46 17.92
C GLN A 33 -3.43 14.33 16.89
N MET A 34 -3.87 14.57 15.66
CA MET A 34 -3.74 13.64 14.54
C MET A 34 -2.27 13.46 14.15
N GLN A 35 -1.51 14.55 14.02
CA GLN A 35 -0.06 14.48 13.76
C GLN A 35 0.72 13.75 14.87
N GLN A 36 0.34 13.94 16.14
CA GLN A 36 0.94 13.19 17.25
C GLN A 36 0.55 11.71 17.22
N MET A 37 -0.69 11.39 16.84
CA MET A 37 -1.14 10.01 16.69
C MET A 37 -0.42 9.31 15.52
N ASP A 38 -0.25 9.98 14.39
CA ASP A 38 0.53 9.49 13.25
C ASP A 38 2.01 9.30 13.63
N ALA A 39 2.60 10.27 14.35
CA ALA A 39 3.96 10.16 14.83
C ALA A 39 4.16 9.03 15.86
N MET A 40 3.17 8.80 16.75
CA MET A 40 3.19 7.69 17.70
C MET A 40 2.98 6.33 17.02
N ASN A 41 2.15 6.26 15.98
CA ASN A 41 1.99 5.06 15.17
C ASN A 41 3.26 4.74 14.38
N SER A 42 3.87 5.74 13.72
CA SER A 42 5.15 5.58 13.03
C SER A 42 6.33 5.24 13.95
N ALA A 43 6.30 5.63 15.24
CA ALA A 43 7.35 5.30 16.21
C ALA A 43 7.34 3.82 16.65
N ASN A 44 6.25 3.08 16.38
CA ASN A 44 6.10 1.67 16.72
C ASN A 44 6.08 0.75 15.48
N GLU A 45 6.14 1.32 14.27
CA GLU A 45 6.24 0.59 13.02
C GLU A 45 7.69 0.19 12.75
N LYS A 46 7.91 -1.10 12.51
CA LYS A 46 9.20 -1.61 12.05
C LYS A 46 9.50 -1.01 10.67
N ARG A 47 10.76 -0.61 10.46
CA ARG A 47 11.23 0.11 9.27
C ARG A 47 12.66 -0.28 8.93
N GLY A 48 12.96 -0.46 7.65
CA GLY A 48 14.23 -0.98 7.16
C GLY A 48 14.50 -2.42 7.60
N TRP A 49 15.75 -2.84 7.47
CA TRP A 49 16.20 -4.18 7.82
C TRP A 49 16.07 -4.48 9.32
N GLN A 50 15.37 -5.56 9.66
CA GLN A 50 15.24 -6.07 11.03
C GLN A 50 16.09 -7.34 11.21
N PRO A 51 17.28 -7.25 11.84
CA PRO A 51 18.23 -8.36 11.88
C PRO A 51 17.77 -9.55 12.74
N ASP A 52 16.91 -9.31 13.72
CA ASP A 52 16.31 -10.33 14.58
C ASP A 52 15.24 -11.15 13.87
N GLU A 53 14.61 -10.59 12.84
CA GLU A 53 13.56 -11.24 12.05
C GLU A 53 14.05 -11.72 10.68
N GLY A 54 15.16 -11.17 10.20
CA GLY A 54 15.66 -11.42 8.85
C GLY A 54 14.72 -10.88 7.77
N VAL A 55 13.97 -9.81 8.08
CA VAL A 55 12.94 -9.23 7.21
C VAL A 55 13.18 -7.73 7.06
N TYR A 56 12.90 -7.22 5.87
CA TYR A 56 12.89 -5.79 5.57
C TYR A 56 11.46 -5.24 5.62
N TYR A 57 11.29 -4.07 6.22
CA TYR A 57 10.03 -3.32 6.21
C TYR A 57 10.23 -2.01 5.46
N ALA A 58 9.32 -1.66 4.55
CA ALA A 58 9.39 -0.39 3.83
C ALA A 58 9.47 0.80 4.81
N LYS A 59 10.50 1.64 4.66
CA LYS A 59 10.68 2.90 5.40
C LYS A 59 10.37 4.13 4.53
N GLY A 60 10.23 3.96 3.20
CA GLY A 60 9.88 5.03 2.25
C GLY A 60 11.08 5.85 1.77
N GLU A 61 12.29 5.43 2.11
CA GLU A 61 13.56 6.02 1.70
C GLU A 61 14.62 4.91 1.58
N TYR A 62 15.75 5.19 0.93
CA TYR A 62 16.78 4.19 0.67
C TYR A 62 18.16 4.85 0.65
N ASP A 63 19.15 4.13 1.17
CA ASP A 63 20.53 4.60 1.23
C ASP A 63 21.41 4.03 0.11
N ASN A 64 21.08 2.84 -0.40
CA ASN A 64 21.84 2.13 -1.43
C ASN A 64 20.93 1.29 -2.34
N ALA A 65 21.54 0.58 -3.30
CA ALA A 65 20.79 -0.20 -4.29
C ALA A 65 20.02 -1.36 -3.68
N VAL A 66 20.61 -2.02 -2.67
CA VAL A 66 19.99 -3.14 -1.96
C VAL A 66 18.74 -2.65 -1.21
N GLU A 67 18.85 -1.53 -0.49
CA GLU A 67 17.68 -0.94 0.17
C GLU A 67 16.63 -0.46 -0.82
N TYR A 68 17.01 0.18 -1.92
CA TYR A 68 16.06 0.60 -2.96
C TYR A 68 15.28 -0.58 -3.54
N ASN A 69 15.97 -1.70 -3.82
CA ASN A 69 15.32 -2.93 -4.25
C ASN A 69 14.37 -3.46 -3.18
N ASN A 70 14.82 -3.55 -1.93
CA ASN A 70 14.03 -4.04 -0.81
C ASN A 70 12.78 -3.19 -0.55
N GLU A 71 12.86 -1.86 -0.66
CA GLU A 71 11.71 -0.96 -0.59
C GLU A 71 10.67 -1.33 -1.65
N ILE A 72 11.08 -1.42 -2.91
CA ILE A 72 10.18 -1.75 -4.01
C ILE A 72 9.58 -3.15 -3.83
N VAL A 73 10.40 -4.15 -3.47
CA VAL A 73 9.93 -5.52 -3.22
C VAL A 73 8.92 -5.54 -2.07
N CYS A 74 9.19 -4.83 -0.98
CA CYS A 74 8.27 -4.75 0.16
C CYS A 74 6.93 -4.13 -0.23
N ILE A 75 6.93 -3.06 -1.02
CA ILE A 75 5.68 -2.45 -1.51
C ILE A 75 4.93 -3.42 -2.43
N THR A 76 5.63 -4.12 -3.33
CA THR A 76 4.99 -5.14 -4.19
C THR A 76 4.43 -6.34 -3.42
N ASN A 77 5.02 -6.67 -2.27
CA ASN A 77 4.53 -7.73 -1.39
C ASN A 77 3.19 -7.39 -0.75
N GLY A 78 2.73 -6.13 -0.75
CA GLY A 78 1.37 -5.77 -0.34
C GLY A 78 0.28 -6.55 -1.10
N CYS A 79 0.54 -6.94 -2.36
CA CYS A 79 -0.35 -7.82 -3.11
C CYS A 79 -0.49 -9.24 -2.51
N THR A 80 0.41 -9.66 -1.63
CA THR A 80 0.37 -10.99 -0.99
C THR A 80 -0.68 -11.05 0.10
N ASP A 81 -0.82 -9.98 0.87
CA ASP A 81 -1.85 -9.87 1.93
C ASP A 81 -3.25 -9.86 1.30
N GLU A 82 -3.45 -9.03 0.27
CA GLU A 82 -4.69 -9.00 -0.51
C GLU A 82 -5.02 -10.36 -1.15
N MET A 83 -4.00 -11.07 -1.65
CA MET A 83 -4.18 -12.41 -2.19
C MET A 83 -4.62 -13.41 -1.11
N ALA A 84 -4.09 -13.30 0.10
CA ALA A 84 -4.48 -14.15 1.22
C ALA A 84 -5.95 -13.92 1.59
N GLU A 85 -6.39 -12.66 1.69
CA GLU A 85 -7.79 -12.32 1.98
C GLU A 85 -8.75 -12.80 0.87
N MET A 86 -8.36 -12.62 -0.39
CA MET A 86 -9.13 -13.09 -1.54
C MET A 86 -9.27 -14.61 -1.52
N ASN A 87 -8.19 -15.34 -1.23
CA ASN A 87 -8.20 -16.80 -1.18
C ASN A 87 -9.09 -17.30 -0.02
N ASP A 88 -8.99 -16.68 1.16
CA ASP A 88 -9.82 -16.99 2.33
C ASP A 88 -11.33 -16.84 1.99
N ALA A 89 -11.72 -15.69 1.43
CA ALA A 89 -13.11 -15.47 1.02
C ALA A 89 -13.59 -16.47 -0.06
N MET A 90 -12.72 -16.77 -1.03
CA MET A 90 -13.03 -17.68 -2.14
C MET A 90 -13.13 -19.15 -1.70
N ASP A 91 -12.35 -19.56 -0.70
CA ASP A 91 -12.39 -20.91 -0.12
C ASP A 91 -13.63 -21.12 0.75
N ASP A 92 -14.01 -20.10 1.52
CA ASP A 92 -15.25 -20.07 2.31
C ASP A 92 -16.54 -20.03 1.45
N ASN A 93 -16.41 -19.85 0.13
CA ASN A 93 -17.50 -19.56 -0.79
C ASN A 93 -18.25 -18.25 -0.48
N ASP A 94 -17.61 -17.33 0.25
CA ASP A 94 -18.15 -16.00 0.48
C ASP A 94 -17.80 -15.09 -0.70
N PHE A 95 -18.53 -15.26 -1.80
CA PHE A 95 -18.27 -14.53 -3.04
C PHE A 95 -18.66 -13.05 -2.98
N ASN A 96 -19.45 -12.65 -1.99
CA ASN A 96 -19.72 -11.23 -1.74
C ASN A 96 -18.51 -10.59 -1.07
N ARG A 97 -17.96 -11.22 -0.03
CA ARG A 97 -16.68 -10.80 0.57
C ARG A 97 -15.54 -10.83 -0.45
N ALA A 98 -15.47 -11.84 -1.32
CA ALA A 98 -14.48 -11.87 -2.38
C ALA A 98 -14.59 -10.67 -3.35
N GLU A 99 -15.81 -10.21 -3.66
CA GLU A 99 -16.02 -9.00 -4.47
C GLU A 99 -15.62 -7.72 -3.72
N GLU A 100 -15.87 -7.66 -2.41
CA GLU A 100 -15.40 -6.56 -1.55
C GLU A 100 -13.87 -6.48 -1.53
N VAL A 101 -13.19 -7.60 -1.26
CA VAL A 101 -11.72 -7.70 -1.32
C VAL A 101 -11.20 -7.31 -2.71
N ARG A 102 -11.86 -7.75 -3.80
CA ARG A 102 -11.48 -7.37 -5.18
C ARG A 102 -11.50 -5.86 -5.40
N LEU A 103 -12.49 -5.17 -4.83
CA LEU A 103 -12.65 -3.72 -4.97
C LEU A 103 -11.64 -2.98 -4.10
N GLN A 104 -11.45 -3.44 -2.86
CA GLN A 104 -10.43 -2.91 -1.95
C GLN A 104 -9.03 -3.01 -2.55
N TRP A 105 -8.65 -4.20 -3.05
CA TRP A 105 -7.37 -4.39 -3.72
C TRP A 105 -7.16 -3.43 -4.91
N ILE A 106 -8.21 -3.07 -5.68
CA ILE A 106 -8.08 -2.05 -6.73
C ILE A 106 -7.73 -0.67 -6.16
N GLU A 107 -8.28 -0.31 -5.00
CA GLU A 107 -7.97 0.93 -4.30
C GLU A 107 -6.55 0.89 -3.74
N ASP A 108 -6.12 -0.21 -3.12
CA ASP A 108 -4.78 -0.36 -2.55
C ASP A 108 -3.68 -0.34 -3.63
N LEU A 109 -3.97 -0.87 -4.82
CA LEU A 109 -3.07 -0.75 -5.98
C LEU A 109 -2.83 0.71 -6.39
N VAL A 110 -3.74 1.65 -6.10
CA VAL A 110 -3.49 3.08 -6.31
C VAL A 110 -2.45 3.56 -5.31
N THR A 111 -2.63 3.23 -4.03
CA THR A 111 -1.71 3.57 -2.93
C THR A 111 -0.31 3.01 -3.19
N PHE A 112 -0.17 1.72 -3.47
CA PHE A 112 1.14 1.09 -3.74
C PHE A 112 1.87 1.74 -4.93
N LYS A 113 1.13 2.13 -5.98
CA LYS A 113 1.70 2.86 -7.12
C LYS A 113 2.17 4.27 -6.74
N GLU A 114 1.50 4.93 -5.80
CA GLU A 114 1.95 6.24 -5.30
C GLU A 114 3.20 6.09 -4.43
N GLU A 115 3.26 5.11 -3.55
CA GLU A 115 4.44 4.79 -2.74
C GLU A 115 5.67 4.54 -3.61
N VAL A 116 5.56 3.67 -4.63
CA VAL A 116 6.66 3.41 -5.58
C VAL A 116 7.08 4.68 -6.33
N ARG A 117 6.14 5.53 -6.74
CA ARG A 117 6.49 6.80 -7.41
C ARG A 117 7.21 7.77 -6.49
N ASN A 118 6.88 7.77 -5.20
CA ASN A 118 7.49 8.66 -4.22
C ASN A 118 8.96 8.31 -3.94
N LEU A 119 9.37 7.04 -4.13
CA LEU A 119 10.78 6.64 -4.07
C LEU A 119 11.63 7.31 -5.16
N GLY A 120 11.04 7.59 -6.33
CA GLY A 120 11.77 8.17 -7.46
C GLY A 120 12.80 7.21 -8.07
N ALA A 121 13.60 7.71 -9.01
CA ALA A 121 14.60 6.92 -9.72
C ALA A 121 15.88 6.72 -8.90
N TYR A 122 16.43 5.49 -8.88
CA TYR A 122 17.72 5.22 -8.27
C TYR A 122 18.87 5.66 -9.20
N LYS A 123 19.67 6.66 -8.81
CA LYS A 123 20.75 7.22 -9.64
C LYS A 123 20.31 7.58 -11.09
N GLY A 124 19.02 7.90 -11.28
CA GLY A 124 18.43 8.20 -12.59
C GLY A 124 17.93 6.97 -13.39
N ASP A 125 18.13 5.74 -12.89
CA ASP A 125 17.57 4.52 -13.44
C ASP A 125 16.14 4.29 -12.93
N THR A 126 15.18 4.24 -13.85
CA THR A 126 13.76 4.01 -13.58
C THR A 126 13.31 2.57 -13.81
N SER A 127 14.20 1.67 -14.23
CA SER A 127 13.84 0.33 -14.70
C SER A 127 13.06 -0.50 -13.66
N LEU A 128 13.57 -0.58 -12.42
CA LEU A 128 12.90 -1.31 -11.35
C LEU A 128 11.60 -0.63 -10.88
N LEU A 129 11.58 0.71 -10.82
CA LEU A 129 10.38 1.50 -10.52
C LEU A 129 9.28 1.24 -11.55
N GLU A 130 9.61 1.33 -12.84
CA GLU A 130 8.67 1.09 -13.93
C GLU A 130 8.18 -0.37 -13.95
N ALA A 131 9.05 -1.32 -13.61
CA ALA A 131 8.68 -2.73 -13.47
C ALA A 131 7.67 -2.94 -12.34
N ALA A 132 7.84 -2.29 -11.19
CA ALA A 132 6.89 -2.34 -10.08
C ALA A 132 5.55 -1.69 -10.43
N ILE A 133 5.56 -0.52 -11.10
CA ILE A 133 4.32 0.09 -11.60
C ILE A 133 3.57 -0.85 -12.56
N LYS A 134 4.31 -1.49 -13.48
CA LYS A 134 3.73 -2.47 -14.41
C LYS A 134 3.20 -3.71 -13.69
N PHE A 135 3.86 -4.17 -12.63
CA PHE A 135 3.39 -5.25 -11.78
C PHE A 135 2.02 -4.91 -11.19
N PHE A 136 1.84 -3.71 -10.63
CA PHE A 136 0.55 -3.25 -10.10
C PHE A 136 -0.51 -3.05 -11.19
N ASP A 137 -0.15 -2.52 -12.36
CA ASP A 137 -1.09 -2.39 -13.47
C ASP A 137 -1.57 -3.76 -13.99
N ASN A 138 -0.72 -4.78 -13.94
CA ASN A 138 -1.13 -6.16 -14.25
C ASN A 138 -2.14 -6.68 -13.22
N TYR A 139 -1.91 -6.47 -11.92
CA TYR A 139 -2.88 -6.84 -10.88
C TYR A 139 -4.19 -6.07 -11.00
N ASP A 140 -4.16 -4.78 -11.35
CA ASP A 140 -5.36 -3.96 -11.59
C ASP A 140 -6.20 -4.54 -12.74
N ALA A 141 -5.56 -4.90 -13.86
CA ALA A 141 -6.23 -5.56 -14.97
C ALA A 141 -6.81 -6.92 -14.56
N LEU A 142 -6.06 -7.70 -13.78
CA LEU A 142 -6.48 -8.99 -13.26
C LEU A 142 -7.70 -8.87 -12.33
N MET A 143 -7.76 -7.85 -11.47
CA MET A 143 -8.91 -7.57 -10.60
C MET A 143 -10.12 -7.06 -11.37
N LYS A 144 -9.92 -6.23 -12.40
CA LYS A 144 -11.03 -5.68 -13.20
C LYS A 144 -11.68 -6.69 -14.13
N ASP A 145 -10.93 -7.71 -14.58
CA ASP A 145 -11.43 -8.73 -15.51
C ASP A 145 -11.35 -10.15 -14.94
N GLY A 146 -10.15 -10.66 -14.67
CA GLY A 146 -9.90 -12.07 -14.35
C GLY A 146 -10.61 -12.56 -13.08
N TYR A 147 -10.39 -11.89 -11.94
CA TYR A 147 -11.05 -12.27 -10.67
C TYR A 147 -12.53 -11.92 -10.69
N LYS A 148 -12.91 -10.78 -11.28
CA LYS A 148 -14.33 -10.41 -11.44
C LYS A 148 -15.10 -11.50 -12.19
N THR A 149 -14.54 -12.00 -13.30
CA THR A 149 -15.13 -13.09 -14.08
C THR A 149 -15.22 -14.37 -13.25
N LEU A 150 -14.14 -14.74 -12.56
CA LEU A 150 -14.10 -15.95 -11.73
C LEU A 150 -15.16 -15.92 -10.61
N ILE A 151 -15.27 -14.81 -9.89
CA ILE A 151 -16.26 -14.60 -8.83
C ILE A 151 -17.68 -14.70 -9.40
N GLN A 152 -17.95 -14.04 -10.54
CA GLN A 152 -19.26 -14.12 -11.20
C GLN A 152 -19.63 -15.54 -11.65
N MET A 153 -18.67 -16.33 -12.10
CA MET A 153 -18.91 -17.74 -12.43
C MET A 153 -19.28 -18.55 -11.20
N ARG A 154 -18.56 -18.33 -10.09
CA ARG A 154 -18.82 -19.02 -8.82
C ARG A 154 -20.15 -18.62 -8.19
N LEU A 155 -20.54 -17.34 -8.25
CA LEU A 155 -21.89 -16.86 -7.88
C LEU A 155 -23.02 -17.54 -8.66
N LYS A 156 -22.75 -17.97 -9.90
CA LYS A 156 -23.70 -18.73 -10.74
C LYS A 156 -23.67 -20.24 -10.47
N GLY A 157 -22.91 -20.70 -9.47
CA GLY A 157 -22.78 -22.12 -9.14
C GLY A 157 -21.89 -22.92 -10.09
N LEU A 158 -21.00 -22.26 -10.85
CA LEU A 158 -20.12 -22.91 -11.82
C LEU A 158 -18.77 -23.36 -11.22
N ARG A 159 -18.63 -23.39 -9.89
CA ARG A 159 -17.37 -23.83 -9.26
C ARG A 159 -17.03 -25.25 -9.71
N GLY A 160 -15.82 -25.44 -10.24
CA GLY A 160 -15.33 -26.74 -10.69
C GLY A 160 -15.80 -27.17 -12.08
N THR A 161 -16.57 -26.36 -12.81
CA THR A 161 -16.85 -26.65 -14.23
C THR A 161 -15.60 -26.44 -15.08
N PRO A 162 -15.49 -27.08 -16.26
CA PRO A 162 -14.34 -26.89 -17.15
C PRO A 162 -14.09 -25.42 -17.50
N GLU A 163 -15.15 -24.64 -17.68
CA GLU A 163 -15.06 -23.21 -18.01
C GLU A 163 -14.49 -22.40 -16.84
N GLU A 164 -14.96 -22.64 -15.61
CA GLU A 164 -14.48 -21.93 -14.42
C GLU A 164 -13.02 -22.29 -14.11
N GLN A 165 -12.68 -23.57 -14.24
CA GLN A 165 -11.30 -24.05 -14.08
C GLN A 165 -10.36 -23.49 -15.15
N ALA A 166 -10.83 -23.29 -16.39
CA ALA A 166 -10.06 -22.62 -17.42
C ALA A 166 -9.78 -21.15 -17.07
N GLN A 167 -10.77 -20.43 -16.53
CA GLN A 167 -10.58 -19.06 -16.05
C GLN A 167 -9.62 -19.00 -14.85
N LEU A 168 -9.77 -19.88 -13.87
CA LEU A 168 -8.86 -19.99 -12.72
C LEU A 168 -7.42 -20.23 -13.19
N LYS A 169 -7.21 -21.18 -14.10
CA LYS A 169 -5.89 -21.47 -14.68
C LYS A 169 -5.31 -20.26 -15.41
N LYS A 170 -6.14 -19.52 -16.16
CA LYS A 170 -5.73 -18.29 -16.85
C LYS A 170 -5.25 -17.24 -15.84
N ASN A 171 -6.00 -17.03 -14.75
CA ASN A 171 -5.62 -16.08 -13.70
C ASN A 171 -4.29 -16.49 -13.04
N ASN A 172 -4.15 -17.77 -12.66
CA ASN A 172 -2.93 -18.26 -12.02
C ASN A 172 -1.70 -18.13 -12.93
N ALA A 173 -1.82 -18.46 -14.22
CA ALA A 173 -0.73 -18.31 -15.17
C ALA A 173 -0.33 -16.83 -15.34
N PHE A 174 -1.30 -15.92 -15.29
CA PHE A 174 -1.04 -14.48 -15.37
C PHE A 174 -0.30 -13.95 -14.14
N ILE A 175 -0.68 -14.40 -12.94
CA ILE A 175 0.00 -14.07 -11.67
C ILE A 175 1.47 -14.52 -11.71
N VAL A 176 1.70 -15.80 -12.05
CA VAL A 176 3.07 -16.37 -12.12
C VAL A 176 3.93 -15.57 -13.09
N LYS A 177 3.43 -15.32 -14.31
CA LYS A 177 4.17 -14.54 -15.30
C LYS A 177 4.47 -13.10 -14.83
N THR A 178 3.51 -12.47 -14.14
CA THR A 178 3.68 -11.12 -13.60
C THR A 178 4.78 -11.07 -12.55
N ALA A 179 4.83 -12.05 -11.65
CA ALA A 179 5.89 -12.17 -10.65
C ALA A 179 7.26 -12.49 -11.29
N GLU A 180 7.31 -13.44 -12.22
CA GLU A 180 8.55 -13.79 -12.95
C GLU A 180 9.13 -12.58 -13.71
N ASP A 181 8.28 -11.82 -14.41
CA ASP A 181 8.70 -10.64 -15.15
C ASP A 181 9.28 -9.56 -14.22
N PHE A 182 8.69 -9.36 -13.04
CA PHE A 182 9.17 -8.40 -12.04
C PHE A 182 10.47 -8.87 -11.37
N ASN A 183 10.51 -10.11 -10.88
CA ASN A 183 11.69 -10.68 -10.22
C ASN A 183 12.92 -10.63 -11.12
N ARG A 184 12.76 -10.92 -12.41
CA ARG A 184 13.87 -10.80 -13.36
C ARG A 184 14.43 -9.38 -13.44
N VAL A 185 13.59 -8.34 -13.42
CA VAL A 185 14.07 -6.94 -13.44
C VAL A 185 14.71 -6.56 -12.10
N SER A 186 14.17 -7.08 -11.00
CA SER A 186 14.77 -6.94 -9.66
C SER A 186 16.18 -7.52 -9.62
N ASP A 187 16.36 -8.76 -10.10
CA ASP A 187 17.66 -9.43 -10.16
C ASP A 187 18.63 -8.66 -11.08
N GLU A 188 18.19 -8.30 -12.29
CA GLU A 188 18.99 -7.50 -13.25
C GLU A 188 19.37 -6.10 -12.71
N PHE A 189 18.58 -5.55 -11.79
CA PHE A 189 18.88 -4.27 -11.13
C PHE A 189 19.96 -4.44 -10.07
N ILE A 190 19.86 -5.48 -9.22
CA ILE A 190 20.87 -5.76 -8.20
C ILE A 190 22.20 -6.10 -8.85
N GLU A 191 22.23 -7.00 -9.84
CA GLU A 191 23.45 -7.34 -10.57
C GLU A 191 24.15 -6.12 -11.20
N ARG A 192 23.40 -5.04 -11.50
CA ARG A 192 23.97 -3.82 -12.08
C ARG A 192 24.63 -2.92 -11.05
N TYR A 193 24.15 -2.93 -9.81
CA TYR A 193 24.52 -1.95 -8.78
C TYR A 193 25.17 -2.56 -7.54
N GLU A 194 25.18 -3.89 -7.40
CA GLU A 194 25.84 -4.62 -6.32
C GLU A 194 27.37 -4.41 -6.34
N ASP A 195 27.98 -4.40 -7.53
CA ASP A 195 29.43 -4.19 -7.70
C ASP A 195 29.89 -2.73 -7.46
N GLU A 196 28.98 -1.73 -7.39
CA GLU A 196 29.36 -0.32 -7.20
C GLU A 196 29.58 0.06 -5.73
N ASP A 197 29.10 -0.76 -4.78
CA ASP A 197 29.12 -0.45 -3.34
C ASP A 197 30.28 -1.16 -2.59
N ASP A 198 31.08 -2.02 -3.27
CA ASP A 198 32.21 -2.78 -2.70
C ASP A 198 33.60 -2.14 -2.95
N ASP A 199 33.69 -1.04 -3.72
CA ASP A 199 34.98 -0.44 -4.15
C ASP A 199 35.60 0.56 -3.11
N ASP A 200 34.99 0.75 -1.94
CA ASP A 200 35.44 1.74 -0.93
C ASP A 200 36.32 1.17 0.21
N ASP A 201 36.69 -0.12 0.16
CA ASP A 201 37.41 -0.81 1.27
C ASP A 201 38.79 -1.40 0.90
N ASP A 202 39.47 -0.92 -0.16
CA ASP A 202 40.86 -1.31 -0.48
C ASP A 202 41.80 -0.09 -0.63
N ASP A 203 42.10 0.57 0.49
CA ASP A 203 43.28 1.45 0.63
C ASP A 203 43.93 1.27 2.03
N GLU A 204 44.76 0.22 2.19
CA GLU A 204 45.82 0.11 3.23
C GLU A 204 47.20 -0.20 2.63
#